data_AF-A0A965Y3L6-F1
#
_entry.id   AF-A0A965Y3L6-F1
#
_cell.length_a   1.000
_cell.length_b   1.000
_cell.length_c   1.000
_cell.angle_alpha   90.00
_cell.angle_beta   90.00
_cell.angle_gamma   90.00
#
_symmetry.space_group_name_H-M   'P 1'
#
loop_
_entity.id
_entity.type
_entity.pdbx_description
1 polymer ?
#
loop_
_entity_poly.entity_id
_entity_poly.type
_entity_poly.pdbx_seq_one_letter_code
_entity_poly.pdbx_strand_id
1 'polypeptide(L)'
;MPTDRLDPDNGCGQCADSPENLPSALWWGNGLRFSCIGCGRCCRGEPGAIFITPAEESAISCYLGISTEDFGKRFKTSRWKAPSLKEKKNGECIFYQAENARCSVYPVRPLQCRLFPFWPVLLSSEEEWEKAAEDCPGMNSGRLYSAPEIAKLLAQCPFPSLL
;
A
#
# COMPACT_ATOMS: atom_id res chain seq x y z
N MET A 1 -3.86 57.94 -21.27
CA MET A 1 -3.08 56.94 -22.04
C MET A 1 -1.64 57.02 -21.53
N PRO A 2 -0.98 55.93 -21.09
CA PRO A 2 -1.41 54.60 -20.62
C PRO A 2 -1.20 54.47 -19.07
N THR A 3 -2.09 53.88 -18.26
CA THR A 3 -2.28 52.44 -17.92
C THR A 3 -1.02 51.67 -17.55
N ASP A 4 -0.82 51.44 -16.25
CA ASP A 4 -0.14 50.26 -15.68
C ASP A 4 -0.88 49.93 -14.36
N ARG A 5 -1.90 49.07 -14.43
CA ARG A 5 -1.87 47.63 -14.08
C ARG A 5 -1.38 47.36 -12.66
N LEU A 6 -2.36 47.15 -11.80
CA LEU A 6 -2.28 46.20 -10.69
C LEU A 6 -2.12 44.80 -11.30
N ASP A 7 -1.11 44.04 -10.88
CA ASP A 7 -1.14 42.58 -10.90
C ASP A 7 -0.91 42.08 -9.47
N PRO A 8 -1.94 41.55 -8.79
CA PRO A 8 -1.82 40.76 -7.59
C PRO A 8 -1.75 39.29 -8.00
N ASP A 9 -0.68 38.57 -7.70
CA ASP A 9 -0.82 37.12 -7.60
C ASP A 9 0.15 36.48 -6.60
N ASN A 10 -0.51 35.91 -5.60
CA ASN A 10 -0.07 34.85 -4.73
C ASN A 10 0.50 33.68 -5.54
N GLY A 11 1.61 33.10 -5.09
CA GLY A 11 2.18 31.92 -5.72
C GLY A 11 3.01 31.08 -4.75
N CYS A 12 2.33 30.50 -3.75
CA CYS A 12 2.82 29.29 -3.08
C CYS A 12 2.97 28.20 -4.15
N GLY A 13 4.20 27.77 -4.42
CA GLY A 13 4.49 26.73 -5.41
C GLY A 13 5.60 25.85 -4.88
N GLN A 14 5.21 24.87 -4.08
CA GLN A 14 6.06 23.78 -3.60
C GLN A 14 6.67 23.06 -4.81
N CYS A 15 7.99 23.12 -4.95
CA CYS A 15 8.73 22.22 -5.83
C CYS A 15 8.58 20.82 -5.23
N ALA A 16 7.90 19.92 -5.93
CA ALA A 16 7.84 18.51 -5.54
C ALA A 16 9.27 17.95 -5.55
N ASP A 17 9.75 17.54 -4.37
CA ASP A 17 11.05 16.89 -4.22
C ASP A 17 11.08 15.61 -5.05
N SER A 18 12.03 15.55 -5.99
CA SER A 18 12.30 14.37 -6.80
C SER A 18 12.73 13.20 -5.89
N PRO A 19 12.41 11.95 -6.24
CA PRO A 19 12.71 10.76 -5.43
C PRO A 19 14.21 10.47 -5.22
N GLU A 20 15.09 11.33 -5.75
CA GLU A 20 16.55 11.24 -5.65
C GLU A 20 17.12 12.02 -4.45
N ASN A 21 16.33 12.88 -3.78
CA ASN A 21 16.74 13.67 -2.62
C ASN A 21 15.89 13.35 -1.38
N LEU A 22 15.91 12.11 -0.91
CA LEU A 22 15.33 11.79 0.40
C LEU A 22 16.23 12.34 1.51
N PRO A 23 15.65 12.95 2.57
CA PRO A 23 16.43 13.42 3.70
C PRO A 23 17.22 12.26 4.30
N SER A 24 18.53 12.46 4.48
CA SER A 24 19.43 11.58 5.25
C SER A 24 18.96 11.34 6.70
N ALA A 25 17.90 12.02 7.14
CA ALA A 25 17.35 11.97 8.50
C ALA A 25 16.23 10.93 8.68
N LEU A 26 15.80 10.21 7.64
CA LEU A 26 14.87 9.11 7.80
C LEU A 26 15.56 7.96 8.54
N TRP A 27 14.91 7.37 9.54
CA TRP A 27 15.50 6.30 10.35
C TRP A 27 15.87 5.07 9.50
N TRP A 28 15.15 4.83 8.42
CA TRP A 28 15.43 3.81 7.41
C TRP A 28 16.36 4.28 6.29
N GLY A 29 17.16 5.33 6.50
CA GLY A 29 18.08 5.89 5.50
C GLY A 29 19.11 4.89 4.96
N ASN A 30 19.49 3.89 5.77
CA ASN A 30 20.37 2.80 5.36
C ASN A 30 19.66 1.65 4.62
N GLY A 31 18.36 1.81 4.37
CA GLY A 31 17.49 0.77 3.80
C GLY A 31 16.97 -0.23 4.83
N LEU A 32 16.05 -1.07 4.38
CA LEU A 32 15.39 -2.09 5.21
C LEU A 32 15.43 -3.45 4.52
N ARG A 33 15.55 -4.52 5.30
CA ARG A 33 15.53 -5.89 4.76
C ARG A 33 14.14 -6.47 4.81
N PHE A 34 13.71 -7.03 3.68
CA PHE A 34 12.45 -7.75 3.61
C PHE A 34 12.49 -8.83 2.54
N SER A 35 11.87 -9.98 2.81
CA SER A 35 11.51 -10.96 1.78
C SER A 35 10.22 -11.68 2.16
N CYS A 36 9.20 -11.56 1.31
CA CYS A 36 7.93 -12.26 1.52
C CYS A 36 8.16 -13.77 1.35
N ILE A 37 8.10 -14.53 2.45
CA ILE A 37 8.17 -16.00 2.43
C ILE A 37 6.81 -16.66 2.16
N GLY A 38 5.76 -15.85 2.01
CA GLY A 38 4.40 -16.33 1.77
C GLY A 38 3.78 -17.06 2.95
N CYS A 39 4.06 -16.58 4.18
CA CYS A 39 3.50 -17.13 5.41
C CYS A 39 2.01 -16.79 5.63
N GLY A 40 1.43 -15.92 4.79
CA GLY A 40 0.02 -15.52 4.87
C GLY A 40 -0.33 -14.60 6.04
N ARG A 41 0.62 -14.24 6.90
CA ARG A 41 0.36 -13.48 8.13
C ARG A 41 -0.18 -12.07 7.88
N CYS A 42 0.36 -11.36 6.89
CA CYS A 42 -0.16 -10.05 6.48
C CYS A 42 -1.51 -10.12 5.73
N CYS A 43 -2.02 -11.32 5.43
CA CYS A 43 -3.31 -11.54 4.79
C CYS A 43 -4.43 -11.87 5.80
N ARG A 44 -4.10 -12.00 7.09
CA ARG A 44 -5.02 -12.35 8.18
C ARG A 44 -4.90 -11.30 9.30
N GLY A 45 -6.01 -11.01 9.97
CA GLY A 45 -6.06 -10.01 11.06
C GLY A 45 -6.21 -8.57 10.57
N GLU A 46 -6.08 -7.61 11.49
CA GLU A 46 -6.04 -6.16 11.19
C GLU A 46 -4.91 -5.89 10.18
N PRO A 47 -5.23 -5.37 8.99
CA PRO A 47 -5.82 -4.04 8.82
C PRO A 47 -7.26 -4.10 8.29
N GLY A 48 -8.17 -3.35 8.93
CA GLY A 48 -9.60 -3.33 8.64
C GLY A 48 -10.07 -2.82 7.26
N ALA A 49 -9.16 -2.65 6.28
CA ALA A 49 -9.50 -2.42 4.88
C ALA A 49 -8.31 -2.70 3.94
N ILE A 50 -8.59 -3.34 2.80
CA ILE A 50 -7.67 -3.39 1.65
C ILE A 50 -8.29 -2.57 0.53
N PHE A 51 -7.85 -1.32 0.39
CA PHE A 51 -8.37 -0.43 -0.63
C PHE A 51 -7.94 -0.84 -2.02
N ILE A 52 -8.82 -0.63 -2.99
CA ILE A 52 -8.59 -0.99 -4.38
C ILE A 52 -8.98 0.15 -5.31
N THR A 53 -8.17 0.33 -6.34
CA THR A 53 -8.46 1.20 -7.48
C THR A 53 -9.34 0.50 -8.51
N PRO A 54 -9.99 1.24 -9.43
CA PRO A 54 -10.70 0.63 -10.56
C PRO A 54 -9.82 -0.27 -11.44
N ALA A 55 -8.53 0.08 -11.58
CA ALA A 55 -7.56 -0.72 -12.33
C ALA A 55 -7.28 -2.06 -11.64
N GLU A 56 -7.14 -2.07 -10.32
CA GLU A 56 -6.94 -3.29 -9.54
C GLU A 56 -8.20 -4.15 -9.49
N GLU A 57 -9.38 -3.53 -9.36
CA GLU A 57 -10.67 -4.23 -9.50
C GLU A 57 -10.73 -4.95 -10.85
N SER A 58 -10.42 -4.25 -11.95
CA SER A 58 -10.41 -4.83 -13.30
C SER A 58 -9.39 -5.97 -13.44
N ALA A 59 -8.19 -5.81 -12.88
CA ALA A 59 -7.15 -6.84 -12.91
C ALA A 59 -7.56 -8.10 -12.15
N ILE A 60 -8.16 -7.95 -10.96
CA ILE A 60 -8.63 -9.08 -10.16
C ILE A 60 -9.84 -9.76 -10.82
N SER A 61 -10.80 -8.99 -11.35
CA SER A 61 -11.93 -9.51 -12.13
C SER A 61 -11.47 -10.35 -13.31
N CYS A 62 -10.52 -9.84 -14.10
CA CYS A 62 -9.94 -10.54 -15.24
C CYS A 62 -9.26 -11.85 -14.80
N TYR A 63 -8.47 -11.81 -13.74
CA TYR A 63 -7.81 -13.00 -13.19
C TYR A 63 -8.80 -14.06 -12.70
N LEU A 64 -9.93 -13.64 -12.13
CA LEU A 64 -10.99 -14.54 -11.66
C LEU A 64 -11.93 -15.02 -12.77
N GLY A 65 -11.83 -14.46 -13.98
CA GLY A 65 -12.73 -14.78 -15.09
C GLY A 65 -14.18 -14.32 -14.87
N ILE A 66 -14.39 -13.21 -14.16
CA ILE A 66 -15.72 -12.66 -13.86
C ILE A 66 -15.85 -11.19 -14.29
N SER A 67 -17.08 -10.70 -14.40
CA SER A 67 -17.34 -9.28 -14.65
C SER A 67 -16.93 -8.41 -13.45
N THR A 68 -16.67 -7.12 -13.69
CA THR A 68 -16.48 -6.13 -12.61
C THR A 68 -17.76 -5.94 -11.79
N GLU A 69 -18.92 -6.10 -12.40
CA GLU A 69 -20.20 -6.08 -11.69
C GLU A 69 -20.31 -7.23 -10.67
N ASP A 70 -20.02 -8.46 -11.09
CA ASP A 70 -20.04 -9.63 -10.20
C ASP A 70 -18.96 -9.54 -9.14
N PHE A 71 -17.78 -9.01 -9.50
CA PHE A 71 -16.73 -8.72 -8.53
C PHE A 71 -17.21 -7.75 -7.46
N GLY A 72 -17.86 -6.65 -7.88
CA GLY A 72 -18.42 -5.65 -6.97
C GLY A 72 -19.40 -6.28 -5.98
N LYS A 73 -20.31 -7.13 -6.45
CA LYS A 73 -21.29 -7.83 -5.61
C LYS A 73 -20.63 -8.80 -4.63
N ARG A 74 -19.64 -9.56 -5.10
CA ARG A 74 -19.07 -10.69 -4.35
C ARG A 74 -17.94 -10.27 -3.40
N PHE A 75 -17.04 -9.40 -3.84
CA PHE A 75 -15.73 -9.18 -3.21
C PHE A 75 -15.49 -7.74 -2.75
N LYS A 76 -16.31 -6.77 -3.15
CA LYS A 76 -16.12 -5.35 -2.82
C LYS A 76 -17.03 -4.87 -1.70
N THR A 77 -16.51 -4.01 -0.83
CA THR A 77 -17.22 -3.26 0.21
C THR A 77 -16.77 -1.79 0.19
N SER A 78 -17.35 -0.97 1.06
CA SER A 78 -16.91 0.41 1.28
C SER A 78 -16.40 0.57 2.71
N ARG A 79 -15.20 1.14 2.86
CA ARG A 79 -14.56 1.47 4.13
C ARG A 79 -14.15 2.94 4.07
N TRP A 80 -14.59 3.75 5.03
CA TRP A 80 -14.37 5.21 5.03
C TRP A 80 -14.68 5.89 3.68
N LYS A 81 -15.78 5.49 3.04
CA LYS A 81 -16.23 5.98 1.72
C LYS A 81 -15.31 5.63 0.55
N ALA A 82 -14.29 4.80 0.75
CA ALA A 82 -13.41 4.28 -0.29
C ALA A 82 -13.69 2.79 -0.58
N PRO A 83 -13.52 2.32 -1.84
CA PRO A 83 -13.67 0.91 -2.19
C PRO A 83 -12.62 0.05 -1.49
N SER A 84 -13.06 -1.02 -0.82
CA SER A 84 -12.20 -2.00 -0.15
C SER A 84 -12.61 -3.42 -0.54
N LEU A 85 -11.68 -4.36 -0.44
CA LEU A 85 -12.02 -5.78 -0.43
C LEU A 85 -12.81 -6.13 0.82
N LYS A 86 -13.77 -7.05 0.68
CA LYS A 86 -14.49 -7.65 1.81
C LYS A 86 -13.56 -8.49 2.67
N GLU A 87 -13.95 -8.60 3.92
CA GLU A 87 -13.41 -9.53 4.89
C GLU A 87 -14.40 -10.68 5.14
N LYS A 88 -13.89 -11.85 5.50
CA LYS A 88 -14.67 -12.97 6.02
C LYS A 88 -15.14 -12.65 7.45
N LYS A 89 -16.04 -13.49 8.00
CA LYS A 89 -16.55 -13.32 9.37
C LYS A 89 -15.45 -13.32 10.45
N ASN A 90 -14.32 -13.98 10.19
CA ASN A 90 -13.16 -14.04 11.09
C ASN A 90 -12.14 -12.91 10.86
N GLY A 91 -12.47 -11.91 10.04
CA GLY A 91 -11.60 -10.76 9.75
C GLY A 91 -10.54 -11.00 8.67
N GLU A 92 -10.40 -12.22 8.14
CA GLU A 92 -9.47 -12.47 7.04
C GLU A 92 -9.94 -11.81 5.75
N CYS A 93 -9.00 -11.39 4.89
CA CYS A 93 -9.35 -10.97 3.54
C CYS A 93 -10.14 -12.06 2.80
N ILE A 94 -11.14 -11.68 2.00
CA ILE A 94 -11.98 -12.62 1.23
C ILE A 94 -11.18 -13.55 0.30
N PHE A 95 -9.98 -13.12 -0.13
CA PHE A 95 -9.09 -13.92 -0.99
C PHE A 95 -8.05 -14.75 -0.23
N TYR A 96 -8.02 -14.71 1.10
CA TYR A 96 -7.12 -15.58 1.87
C TYR A 96 -7.64 -17.02 1.89
N GLN A 97 -6.77 -17.99 1.62
CA GLN A 97 -7.03 -19.43 1.70
C GLN A 97 -6.29 -19.99 2.92
N ALA A 98 -7.05 -20.43 3.91
CA ALA A 98 -6.48 -20.88 5.18
C ALA A 98 -5.80 -22.24 5.06
N GLU A 99 -6.24 -23.06 4.10
CA GLU A 99 -5.77 -24.43 3.87
C GLU A 99 -4.28 -24.48 3.49
N ASN A 100 -3.79 -23.43 2.83
CA ASN A 100 -2.40 -23.32 2.35
C ASN A 100 -1.71 -22.02 2.80
N ALA A 101 -2.39 -21.18 3.58
CA ALA A 101 -1.94 -19.85 3.99
C ALA A 101 -1.54 -18.93 2.81
N ARG A 102 -2.29 -19.00 1.69
CA ARG A 102 -2.01 -18.20 0.47
C ARG A 102 -3.16 -17.29 0.08
N CYS A 103 -2.84 -16.25 -0.68
CA CYS A 103 -3.82 -15.42 -1.35
C CYS A 103 -4.21 -16.09 -2.68
N SER A 104 -5.51 -16.29 -2.93
CA SER A 104 -6.00 -16.89 -4.17
C SER A 104 -5.77 -16.02 -5.41
N VAL A 105 -5.57 -14.72 -5.22
CA VAL A 105 -5.29 -13.73 -6.27
C VAL A 105 -3.85 -13.18 -6.18
N TYR A 106 -2.91 -13.98 -5.66
CA TYR A 106 -1.53 -13.56 -5.40
C TYR A 106 -0.82 -12.80 -6.55
N PRO A 107 -0.95 -13.23 -7.83
CA PRO A 107 -0.31 -12.55 -8.97
C PRO A 107 -0.84 -11.15 -9.24
N VAL A 108 -2.10 -10.87 -8.85
CA VAL A 108 -2.81 -9.61 -9.11
C VAL A 108 -3.19 -8.89 -7.81
N ARG A 109 -2.44 -9.15 -6.73
CA ARG A 109 -2.66 -8.51 -5.42
C ARG A 109 -2.72 -6.98 -5.55
N PRO A 110 -3.63 -6.30 -4.84
CA PRO A 110 -3.61 -4.84 -4.75
C PRO A 110 -2.25 -4.31 -4.32
N LEU A 111 -1.95 -3.08 -4.72
CA LEU A 111 -0.70 -2.40 -4.42
C LEU A 111 -0.50 -2.29 -2.91
N GLN A 112 -1.54 -1.99 -2.13
CA GLN A 112 -1.48 -2.04 -0.67
C GLN A 112 -0.88 -3.36 -0.16
N CYS A 113 -1.33 -4.51 -0.68
CA CYS A 113 -0.80 -5.82 -0.31
C CYS A 113 0.63 -6.07 -0.83
N ARG A 114 1.04 -5.44 -1.94
CA ARG A 114 2.41 -5.52 -2.48
C ARG A 114 3.39 -4.60 -1.74
N LEU A 115 2.89 -3.52 -1.17
CA LEU A 115 3.69 -2.53 -0.44
C LEU A 115 4.06 -2.98 0.96
N PHE A 116 3.34 -3.92 1.57
CA PHE A 116 3.74 -4.48 2.86
C PHE A 116 5.20 -5.01 2.78
N PRO A 117 6.08 -4.66 3.73
CA PRO A 117 5.85 -3.95 5.00
C PRO A 117 6.11 -2.43 4.94
N PHE A 118 6.32 -1.85 3.77
CA PHE A 118 6.61 -0.42 3.58
C PHE A 118 5.36 0.45 3.63
N TRP A 119 4.44 0.19 4.56
CA TRP A 119 3.31 1.10 4.79
C TRP A 119 3.77 2.31 5.61
N PRO A 120 3.22 3.52 5.37
CA PRO A 120 3.58 4.72 6.13
C PRO A 120 3.52 4.54 7.65
N VAL A 121 2.49 3.88 8.17
CA VAL A 121 2.38 3.58 9.60
C VAL A 121 3.57 2.74 10.12
N LEU A 122 4.01 1.74 9.37
CA LEU A 122 5.12 0.86 9.74
C LEU A 122 6.49 1.54 9.57
N LEU A 123 6.57 2.58 8.72
CA LEU A 123 7.77 3.37 8.50
C LEU A 123 7.82 4.63 9.38
N SER A 124 6.81 4.85 10.22
CA SER A 124 6.71 6.06 11.06
C SER A 124 7.80 6.12 12.14
N SER A 125 8.24 4.97 12.64
CA SER A 125 9.35 4.82 13.58
C SER A 125 10.00 3.44 13.44
N GLU A 126 11.23 3.31 13.93
CA GLU A 126 11.89 2.00 14.07
C GLU A 126 11.09 1.06 15.00
N GLU A 127 10.44 1.60 16.02
CA GLU A 127 9.59 0.85 16.95
C GLU A 127 8.39 0.18 16.25
N GLU A 128 7.65 0.91 15.42
CA GLU A 128 6.50 0.34 14.68
C GLU A 128 6.95 -0.73 13.67
N TRP A 129 8.12 -0.56 13.07
CA TRP A 129 8.73 -1.56 12.20
C TRP A 129 9.09 -2.84 12.96
N GLU A 130 9.81 -2.71 14.08
CA GLU A 130 10.22 -3.86 14.89
C GLU A 130 9.02 -4.61 15.47
N LYS A 131 7.98 -3.88 15.93
CA LYS A 131 6.72 -4.47 16.37
C LYS A 131 6.04 -5.29 15.27
N ALA A 132 5.99 -4.79 14.04
CA ALA A 132 5.48 -5.56 12.91
C ALA A 132 6.37 -6.75 12.52
N ALA A 133 7.69 -6.64 12.76
CA ALA A 133 8.64 -7.72 12.52
C ALA A 133 8.45 -8.91 13.48
N GLU A 134 7.92 -8.70 14.70
CA GLU A 134 7.52 -9.78 15.62
C GLU A 134 6.50 -10.73 14.98
N ASP A 135 5.57 -10.18 14.19
CA ASP A 135 4.54 -10.96 13.50
C ASP A 135 5.01 -11.47 12.13
N CYS A 136 5.94 -10.79 11.46
CA CYS A 136 6.37 -11.11 10.11
C CYS A 136 7.79 -11.71 10.04
N PRO A 137 7.93 -13.03 9.81
CA PRO A 137 9.25 -13.68 9.69
C PRO A 137 10.05 -13.27 8.43
N GLY A 138 9.44 -12.48 7.53
CA GLY A 138 10.10 -11.95 6.35
C GLY A 138 10.74 -10.59 6.56
N MET A 139 10.38 -9.86 7.62
CA MET A 139 10.99 -8.58 7.97
C MET A 139 12.37 -8.81 8.59
N ASN A 140 13.25 -7.81 8.47
CA ASN A 140 14.65 -7.85 8.93
C ASN A 140 15.49 -8.99 8.30
N SER A 141 15.03 -9.58 7.19
CA SER A 141 15.69 -10.69 6.51
C SER A 141 15.61 -10.59 4.99
N GLY A 142 16.50 -11.31 4.31
CA GLY A 142 16.52 -11.40 2.85
C GLY A 142 17.00 -10.13 2.15
N ARG A 143 16.31 -9.76 1.05
CA ARG A 143 16.67 -8.64 0.17
C ARG A 143 16.73 -7.32 0.92
N LEU A 144 17.80 -6.56 0.71
CA LEU A 144 17.90 -5.17 1.13
C LEU A 144 17.17 -4.27 0.13
N TYR A 145 16.25 -3.45 0.62
CA TYR A 145 15.62 -2.36 -0.12
C TYR A 145 16.29 -1.06 0.31
N SER A 146 16.90 -0.35 -0.63
CA SER A 146 17.51 0.96 -0.38
C SER A 146 16.44 2.01 -0.13
N ALA A 147 16.82 3.12 0.54
CA ALA A 147 15.89 4.21 0.80
C ALA A 147 15.23 4.78 -0.49
N PRO A 148 15.96 5.02 -1.60
CA PRO A 148 15.34 5.46 -2.85
C PRO A 148 14.33 4.45 -3.42
N GLU A 149 14.59 3.14 -3.27
CA GLU A 149 13.64 2.12 -3.71
C GLU A 149 12.36 2.12 -2.87
N ILE A 150 12.49 2.23 -1.54
CA ILE A 150 11.34 2.32 -0.63
C ILE A 150 10.50 3.56 -0.97
N ALA A 151 11.15 4.71 -1.18
CA ALA A 151 10.46 5.93 -1.57
C ALA A 151 9.74 5.80 -2.92
N LYS A 152 10.38 5.17 -3.91
CA LYS A 152 9.75 4.90 -5.21
C LYS A 152 8.55 3.96 -5.10
N LEU A 153 8.57 2.99 -4.18
CA LEU A 153 7.43 2.12 -3.89
C LEU A 153 6.27 2.93 -3.27
N LEU A 154 6.57 3.76 -2.27
CA LEU A 154 5.59 4.62 -1.62
C LEU A 154 4.93 5.61 -2.58
N ALA A 155 5.70 6.19 -3.50
CA ALA A 155 5.19 7.12 -4.52
C ALA A 155 4.18 6.49 -5.48
N GLN A 156 4.12 5.16 -5.57
CA GLN A 156 3.12 4.46 -6.38
C GLN A 156 1.78 4.31 -5.66
N CYS A 157 1.73 4.50 -4.34
CA CYS A 157 0.54 4.24 -3.55
C CYS A 157 -0.57 5.25 -3.89
N PRO A 158 -1.72 4.82 -4.42
CA PRO A 158 -2.84 5.72 -4.71
C PRO A 158 -3.61 6.12 -3.45
N PHE A 159 -3.29 5.54 -2.30
CA PHE A 159 -3.98 5.74 -1.03
C PHE A 159 -3.02 6.14 0.12
N PRO A 160 -2.14 7.14 -0.04
CA PRO A 160 -1.09 7.44 0.93
C PRO A 160 -1.63 7.91 2.28
N SER A 161 -2.84 8.46 2.32
CA SER A 161 -3.51 8.91 3.56
C SER A 161 -4.33 7.82 4.24
N LEU A 162 -4.43 6.63 3.63
CA LEU A 162 -5.23 5.51 4.13
C LEU A 162 -4.38 4.29 4.53
N LEU A 163 -3.04 4.42 4.44
CA LEU A 163 -2.04 3.47 4.89
C LEU A 163 -1.18 4.08 6.00
#